data_AF-H1W4T6-F1
#
_entry.id   AF-H1W4T6-F1
#
_cell.length_a   1.000
_cell.length_b   1.000
_cell.length_c   1.000
_cell.angle_alpha   90.00
_cell.angle_beta   90.00
_cell.angle_gamma   90.00
#
_symmetry.space_group_name_H-M   'P 1'
#
loop_
_entity.id
_entity.type
_entity.pdbx_description
1 polymer ?
#
loop_
_entity_poly.entity_id
_entity_poly.type
_entity_poly.pdbx_seq_one_letter_code
_entity_poly.pdbx_strand_id
1 'polypeptide(L)'
;MTRYLSNIMNSTLLGLPREIKELIYFDALSHAANKILALPLSPDVKHINTNAVAALANDVQYLTEFVDSLENGAMLRENLDELQQTINLMQSDNHDEFFDISIRNKKYGRVDALNGPILLEKLTSNAQGPTRSAPLANFSSRFGMMK
;
A
#
# COMPACT_ATOMS: atom_id res chain seq x y z
N MET A 1 6.47 -11.05 -8.29
CA MET A 1 5.99 -11.86 -7.15
C MET A 1 4.90 -12.85 -7.57
N THR A 2 3.78 -12.40 -8.13
CA THR A 2 2.65 -13.25 -8.57
C THR A 2 3.07 -14.41 -9.49
N ARG A 3 4.01 -14.18 -10.41
CA ARG A 3 4.62 -15.25 -11.24
C ARG A 3 5.35 -16.33 -10.44
N TYR A 4 6.06 -15.97 -9.37
CA TYR A 4 6.75 -16.94 -8.51
C TYR A 4 5.73 -17.80 -7.75
N LEU A 5 4.66 -17.18 -7.22
CA LEU A 5 3.56 -17.91 -6.60
C LEU A 5 2.95 -18.89 -7.61
N SER A 6 2.54 -18.41 -8.79
CA SER A 6 2.00 -19.27 -9.86
C SER A 6 2.91 -20.46 -10.20
N ASN A 7 4.23 -20.25 -10.27
CA ASN A 7 5.17 -21.32 -10.58
C ASN A 7 5.26 -22.36 -9.45
N ILE A 8 5.43 -21.95 -8.18
CA ILE A 8 5.43 -22.87 -7.03
C ILE A 8 4.10 -23.66 -6.97
N MET A 9 3.00 -22.98 -7.28
CA MET A 9 1.67 -23.55 -7.22
C MET A 9 1.42 -24.62 -8.27
N ASN A 10 1.84 -24.35 -9.50
CA ASN A 10 1.65 -25.27 -10.62
C ASN A 10 2.71 -26.37 -10.71
N SER A 11 3.85 -26.24 -10.04
CA SER A 11 4.98 -27.18 -10.18
C SER A 11 5.29 -28.02 -8.93
N THR A 12 5.20 -27.45 -7.73
CA THR A 12 5.57 -28.16 -6.47
C THR A 12 4.39 -28.77 -5.72
N LEU A 13 3.16 -28.33 -6.00
CA LEU A 13 1.96 -28.78 -5.27
C LEU A 13 1.11 -29.81 -6.01
N LEU A 14 1.56 -30.28 -7.19
CA LEU A 14 0.80 -31.21 -8.04
C LEU A 14 0.51 -32.55 -7.35
N GLY A 15 1.40 -33.02 -6.47
CA GLY A 15 1.26 -34.31 -5.78
C GLY A 15 0.63 -34.27 -4.39
N LEU A 16 0.26 -33.08 -3.88
CA LEU A 16 -0.23 -32.95 -2.50
C LEU A 16 -1.77 -33.10 -2.43
N PRO A 17 -2.31 -33.60 -1.31
CA PRO A 17 -3.75 -33.54 -1.02
C PRO A 17 -4.25 -32.09 -1.00
N ARG A 18 -5.52 -31.88 -1.35
CA ARG A 18 -6.15 -30.55 -1.47
C ARG A 18 -5.99 -29.73 -0.19
N GLU A 19 -6.21 -30.37 0.95
CA GLU A 19 -6.19 -29.77 2.28
C GLU A 19 -4.80 -29.20 2.62
N ILE A 20 -3.74 -29.89 2.17
CA ILE A 20 -2.36 -29.44 2.40
C ILE A 20 -2.03 -28.24 1.49
N LYS A 21 -2.54 -28.22 0.24
CA LYS A 21 -2.36 -27.05 -0.65
C LYS A 21 -3.03 -25.82 -0.07
N GLU A 22 -4.26 -25.98 0.43
CA GLU A 22 -5.02 -24.90 1.08
C GLU A 22 -4.28 -24.31 2.27
N LEU A 23 -3.73 -25.16 3.14
CA LEU A 23 -2.94 -24.71 4.29
C LEU A 23 -1.68 -23.96 3.86
N ILE A 24 -0.95 -24.47 2.86
CA ILE A 24 0.24 -23.80 2.33
C ILE A 24 -0.12 -22.45 1.70
N TYR A 25 -1.24 -22.36 0.98
CA TYR A 25 -1.72 -21.09 0.43
C TYR A 25 -2.09 -20.10 1.51
N PHE A 26 -2.82 -20.57 2.52
CA PHE A 26 -3.21 -19.73 3.63
C PHE A 26 -1.97 -19.13 4.33
N ASP A 27 -0.98 -19.96 4.67
CA ASP A 27 0.23 -19.53 5.37
C ASP A 27 1.08 -18.59 4.50
N ALA A 28 1.34 -18.97 3.25
CA ALA A 28 2.17 -18.17 2.35
C ALA A 28 1.54 -16.81 2.02
N LEU A 29 0.22 -16.76 1.79
CA LEU A 29 -0.49 -15.51 1.51
C LEU A 29 -0.57 -14.62 2.75
N SER A 30 -0.86 -15.18 3.91
CA SER A 30 -0.85 -14.45 5.18
C SER A 30 0.54 -13.87 5.46
N HIS A 31 1.59 -14.65 5.23
CA HIS A 31 2.96 -14.19 5.40
C HIS A 31 3.31 -13.06 4.42
N ALA A 32 2.96 -13.22 3.13
CA ALA A 32 3.20 -12.20 2.12
C ALA A 32 2.45 -10.90 2.44
N ALA A 33 1.16 -10.97 2.81
CA ALA A 33 0.36 -9.81 3.19
C ALA A 33 0.99 -9.05 4.36
N ASN A 34 1.39 -9.78 5.42
CA ASN A 34 2.07 -9.20 6.58
C ASN A 34 3.40 -8.51 6.20
N LYS A 35 4.19 -9.12 5.31
CA LYS A 35 5.44 -8.51 4.84
C LYS A 35 5.19 -7.26 4.02
N ILE A 36 4.17 -7.24 3.17
CA ILE A 36 3.80 -6.06 2.37
C ILE A 36 3.30 -4.94 3.28
N LEU A 37 2.43 -5.23 4.25
CA LEU A 37 1.96 -4.28 5.27
C LEU A 37 3.10 -3.65 6.08
N ALA A 38 4.16 -4.42 6.36
CA ALA A 38 5.32 -3.94 7.09
C ALA A 38 6.22 -2.97 6.29
N LEU A 39 6.19 -2.99 4.95
CA LEU A 39 7.03 -2.13 4.10
C LEU A 39 6.83 -0.63 4.40
N PRO A 40 5.60 -0.07 4.33
CA PRO A 40 5.39 1.35 4.64
C PRO A 40 5.62 1.69 6.12
N LEU A 41 5.49 0.70 7.02
CA LEU A 41 5.72 0.87 8.46
C LEU A 41 7.21 0.86 8.84
N SER A 42 8.09 0.43 7.93
CA SER A 42 9.54 0.37 8.19
C SER A 42 10.07 1.68 8.79
N PRO A 43 10.96 1.61 9.80
CA PRO A 43 11.57 2.80 10.40
C PRO A 43 12.39 3.61 9.39
N ASP A 44 12.84 3.00 8.30
CA ASP A 44 13.60 3.63 7.22
C ASP A 44 12.71 4.46 6.29
N VAL A 45 11.41 4.15 6.23
CA VAL A 45 10.43 4.90 5.42
C VAL A 45 9.94 6.09 6.23
N LYS A 46 10.46 7.29 5.93
CA LYS A 46 10.03 8.53 6.61
C LYS A 46 8.81 9.17 5.98
N HIS A 47 8.68 9.04 4.66
CA HIS A 47 7.67 9.71 3.87
C HIS A 47 7.15 8.79 2.77
N ILE A 48 5.84 8.83 2.56
CA ILE A 48 5.13 8.07 1.53
C ILE A 48 4.35 9.08 0.70
N ASN A 49 4.67 9.16 -0.58
CA ASN A 49 3.94 10.04 -1.52
C ASN A 49 2.82 9.28 -2.23
N THR A 50 1.92 10.01 -2.88
CA THR A 50 0.77 9.46 -3.60
C THR A 50 1.15 8.48 -4.70
N ASN A 51 2.29 8.68 -5.39
CA ASN A 51 2.78 7.74 -6.40
C ASN A 51 3.17 6.39 -5.78
N ALA A 52 3.79 6.40 -4.60
CA ALA A 52 4.14 5.19 -3.87
C ALA A 52 2.88 4.44 -3.39
N VAL A 53 1.86 5.18 -2.91
CA VAL A 53 0.56 4.59 -2.57
C VAL A 53 -0.08 3.95 -3.80
N ALA A 54 -0.10 4.64 -4.95
CA ALA A 54 -0.69 4.12 -6.18
C ALA A 54 0.05 2.88 -6.73
N ALA A 55 1.38 2.87 -6.67
CA ALA A 55 2.17 1.70 -7.04
C ALA A 55 1.86 0.49 -6.14
N LEU A 56 1.81 0.71 -4.82
CA LEU A 56 1.46 -0.33 -3.86
C LEU A 56 0.03 -0.83 -4.08
N ALA A 57 -0.92 0.05 -4.38
CA ALA A 57 -2.29 -0.32 -4.69
C ALA A 57 -2.38 -1.23 -5.93
N ASN A 58 -1.63 -0.92 -6.99
CA ASN A 58 -1.54 -1.77 -8.18
C ASN A 58 -0.95 -3.15 -7.86
N ASP A 59 0.11 -3.21 -7.05
CA ASP A 59 0.73 -4.48 -6.64
C ASP A 59 -0.23 -5.34 -5.82
N VAL A 60 -0.99 -4.73 -4.90
CA VAL A 60 -2.03 -5.40 -4.10
C VAL A 60 -3.17 -5.87 -5.00
N GLN A 61 -3.61 -5.05 -5.96
CA GLN A 61 -4.63 -5.44 -6.92
C GLN A 61 -4.22 -6.70 -7.69
N TYR A 62 -3.00 -6.75 -8.22
CA TYR A 62 -2.51 -7.95 -8.93
C TYR A 62 -2.42 -9.17 -8.02
N LEU A 63 -2.06 -9.00 -6.75
CA LEU A 63 -2.08 -10.10 -5.78
C LEU A 63 -3.50 -10.60 -5.52
N THR A 64 -4.46 -9.69 -5.35
CA THR A 64 -5.86 -10.02 -5.12
C THR A 64 -6.48 -10.73 -6.32
N GLU A 65 -6.29 -10.21 -7.54
CA GLU A 65 -6.75 -10.86 -8.78
C GLU A 65 -6.14 -12.25 -8.97
N PHE A 66 -4.87 -12.40 -8.59
CA PHE A 66 -4.23 -13.71 -8.59
C PHE A 66 -4.90 -14.67 -7.59
N VAL A 67 -5.17 -14.23 -6.36
CA VAL A 67 -5.84 -15.07 -5.35
C VAL A 67 -7.26 -15.42 -5.78
N ASP A 68 -8.01 -14.50 -6.38
CA ASP A 68 -9.36 -14.74 -6.91
C ASP A 68 -9.37 -15.84 -7.99
N SER A 69 -8.27 -15.99 -8.74
CA SER A 69 -8.15 -17.02 -9.78
C SER A 69 -7.93 -18.44 -9.24
N LEU A 70 -7.72 -18.60 -7.93
CA LEU A 70 -7.49 -19.91 -7.29
C LEU A 70 -8.80 -20.61 -6.96
N GLU A 71 -8.78 -21.94 -6.91
CA GLU A 71 -9.98 -22.76 -6.61
C GLU A 71 -10.66 -22.37 -5.29
N ASN A 72 -9.88 -21.97 -4.28
CA ASN A 72 -10.37 -21.49 -2.98
C ASN A 72 -10.16 -19.98 -2.78
N GLY A 73 -10.14 -19.21 -3.88
CA GLY A 73 -9.82 -17.79 -3.88
C GLY A 73 -10.66 -16.98 -2.91
N ALA A 74 -11.96 -17.28 -2.79
CA ALA A 74 -12.87 -16.57 -1.88
C ALA A 74 -12.42 -16.64 -0.40
N MET A 75 -12.03 -17.83 0.09
CA MET A 75 -11.54 -18.00 1.46
C MET A 75 -10.16 -17.37 1.64
N LEU A 76 -9.27 -17.57 0.66
CA LEU A 76 -7.90 -17.05 0.71
C LEU A 76 -7.86 -15.52 0.61
N ARG A 77 -8.88 -14.89 0.01
CA ARG A 77 -9.01 -13.44 -0.09
C ARG A 77 -9.13 -12.78 1.27
N GLU A 78 -9.71 -13.44 2.26
CA GLU A 78 -9.83 -12.91 3.63
C GLU A 78 -8.45 -12.59 4.23
N ASN A 79 -7.41 -13.33 3.84
CA ASN A 79 -6.02 -13.07 4.28
C ASN A 79 -5.46 -11.75 3.75
N LEU A 80 -6.10 -11.16 2.74
CA LEU A 80 -5.72 -9.89 2.13
C LEU A 80 -6.62 -8.74 2.58
N ASP A 81 -7.58 -8.96 3.48
CA ASP A 81 -8.55 -7.93 3.90
C ASP A 81 -7.88 -6.74 4.57
N GLU A 82 -6.98 -7.00 5.52
CA GLU A 82 -6.22 -5.93 6.20
C GLU A 82 -5.39 -5.14 5.19
N LEU A 83 -4.72 -5.83 4.27
CA LEU A 83 -3.93 -5.21 3.22
C LEU A 83 -4.78 -4.31 2.32
N GLN A 84 -5.90 -4.81 1.80
CA GLN A 84 -6.83 -4.03 0.98
C GLN A 84 -7.37 -2.81 1.74
N GLN A 85 -7.83 -2.98 2.98
CA GLN A 85 -8.35 -1.86 3.77
C GLN A 85 -7.28 -0.83 4.14
N THR A 86 -6.03 -1.27 4.34
CA THR A 86 -4.90 -0.39 4.59
C THR A 86 -4.58 0.46 3.36
N ILE A 87 -4.59 -0.13 2.17
CA ILE A 87 -4.45 0.64 0.92
C ILE A 87 -5.60 1.63 0.75
N ASN A 88 -6.84 1.21 0.98
CA ASN A 88 -8.00 2.10 0.91
C ASN A 88 -7.89 3.27 1.89
N LEU A 89 -7.36 3.04 3.10
CA LEU A 89 -7.09 4.10 4.06
C LEU A 89 -6.04 5.09 3.52
N MET A 90 -4.93 4.57 2.97
CA MET A 90 -3.86 5.40 2.42
C MET A 90 -4.25 6.17 1.14
N GLN A 91 -5.27 5.70 0.43
CA GLN A 91 -5.85 6.35 -0.74
C GLN A 91 -7.04 7.27 -0.42
N SER A 92 -7.51 7.28 0.84
CA SER A 92 -8.68 8.07 1.21
C SER A 92 -8.39 9.56 1.10
N ASP A 93 -9.34 10.32 0.54
CA ASP A 93 -9.28 11.78 0.55
C ASP A 93 -9.55 12.37 1.95
N ASN A 94 -10.14 11.58 2.84
CA ASN A 94 -10.47 11.96 4.21
C ASN A 94 -9.94 10.94 5.22
N HIS A 95 -8.78 11.22 5.80
CA HIS A 95 -8.16 10.37 6.81
C HIS A 95 -8.81 10.50 8.20
N ASP A 96 -9.56 11.57 8.47
CA ASP A 96 -10.23 11.76 9.76
C ASP A 96 -11.29 10.68 10.02
N GLU A 97 -11.83 10.09 8.94
CA GLU A 97 -12.73 8.94 8.99
C GLU A 97 -12.17 7.74 9.76
N PHE A 98 -10.85 7.59 9.80
CA PHE A 98 -10.21 6.50 10.53
C PHE A 98 -10.30 6.68 12.05
N PHE A 99 -10.41 7.91 12.53
CA PHE A 99 -10.52 8.21 13.96
C PHE A 99 -11.97 8.21 14.45
N ASP A 100 -12.95 8.27 13.55
CA ASP A 100 -14.35 8.01 13.87
C ASP A 100 -14.57 6.49 14.02
N ILE A 101 -14.87 6.04 15.24
CA ILE A 101 -15.06 4.61 15.58
C ILE A 101 -16.13 3.96 14.68
N SER A 102 -17.22 4.68 14.38
CA SER A 102 -18.33 4.14 13.60
C SER A 102 -17.95 3.98 12.12
N ILE A 103 -17.19 4.93 11.58
CA ILE A 103 -16.73 4.87 10.19
C ILE A 103 -15.58 3.87 10.06
N ARG A 104 -14.61 3.89 10.99
CA ARG A 104 -13.50 2.93 11.06
C ARG A 104 -14.01 1.50 11.05
N ASN A 105 -14.95 1.15 11.93
CA ASN A 105 -15.47 -0.23 11.99
C ASN A 105 -16.15 -0.68 10.70
N LYS A 106 -16.68 0.26 9.89
CA LYS A 106 -17.34 -0.02 8.62
C LYS A 106 -16.37 -0.13 7.44
N LYS A 107 -15.40 0.79 7.34
CA LYS A 107 -14.51 0.91 6.17
C LYS A 107 -13.12 0.31 6.39
N TYR A 108 -12.61 0.41 7.62
CA TYR A 108 -11.22 0.14 7.98
C TYR A 108 -11.11 -0.81 9.19
N GLY A 109 -12.14 -1.63 9.44
CA GLY A 109 -12.24 -2.48 10.63
C GLY A 109 -11.17 -3.55 10.74
N ARG A 110 -10.47 -3.86 9.63
CA ARG A 110 -9.37 -4.81 9.55
C ARG A 110 -8.00 -4.15 9.71
N VAL A 111 -7.90 -2.84 9.55
CA VAL A 111 -6.64 -2.10 9.69
C VAL A 111 -6.27 -2.06 11.17
N ASP A 112 -5.04 -2.46 11.49
CA ASP A 112 -4.52 -2.38 12.85
C ASP A 112 -4.61 -0.96 13.43
N ALA A 113 -5.09 -0.87 14.66
CA ALA A 113 -5.39 0.40 15.33
C ALA A 113 -4.14 1.22 15.67
N LEU A 114 -2.99 0.56 15.82
CA LEU A 114 -1.70 1.19 16.13
C LEU A 114 -0.96 1.58 14.86
N ASN A 115 -1.06 0.76 13.81
CA ASN A 115 -0.39 0.99 12.54
C ASN A 115 -1.06 2.07 11.68
N GLY A 116 -2.39 2.16 11.73
CA GLY A 116 -3.16 3.15 10.95
C GLY A 116 -2.64 4.58 11.13
N PRO A 117 -2.55 5.11 12.37
CA PRO A 117 -2.04 6.47 12.61
C PRO A 117 -0.58 6.67 12.15
N ILE A 118 0.28 5.66 12.32
CA ILE A 118 1.69 5.71 11.89
C ILE A 118 1.78 5.82 10.35
N LEU A 119 0.93 5.09 9.62
CA LEU A 119 0.86 5.19 8.16
C LEU A 119 0.43 6.58 7.73
N LEU A 120 -0.62 7.11 8.36
CA LEU A 120 -1.15 8.44 8.05
C LEU A 120 -0.13 9.55 8.33
N GLU A 121 0.68 9.42 9.38
CA GLU A 121 1.78 10.36 9.67
C GLU A 121 2.88 10.34 8.59
N LYS A 122 3.18 9.16 8.04
CA LYS A 122 4.17 9.02 6.97
C LYS A 122 3.65 9.53 5.62
N LEU A 123 2.34 9.62 5.41
CA LEU A 123 1.78 10.14 4.16
C LEU A 123 2.10 11.63 4.02
N THR A 124 2.84 11.97 2.97
CA THR A 124 3.04 13.38 2.61
C THR A 124 1.77 13.87 1.94
N SER A 125 0.96 14.62 2.67
CA SER A 125 -0.09 15.45 2.08
C SER A 125 0.55 16.27 0.96
N ASN A 126 0.03 16.22 -0.26
CA ASN A 126 0.48 17.07 -1.37
C ASN A 126 0.31 18.59 -1.09
N ALA A 127 -0.06 18.99 0.13
CA ALA A 127 -0.01 20.35 0.60
C ALA A 127 1.43 20.72 0.99
N GLN A 128 2.09 21.43 0.06
CA GLN A 128 3.35 22.16 0.23
C GLN A 128 4.61 21.30 0.22
N GLY A 129 5.00 20.85 -0.98
CA GLY A 129 6.40 21.08 -1.35
C GLY A 129 6.69 22.58 -1.14
N PRO A 130 7.87 22.97 -0.61
CA PRO A 130 8.15 24.38 -0.35
C PRO A 130 7.87 25.12 -1.64
N THR A 131 6.93 26.06 -1.61
CA THR A 131 6.78 27.06 -2.64
C THR A 131 8.11 27.78 -2.66
N ARG A 132 9.03 27.32 -3.52
CA ARG A 132 10.17 28.11 -3.95
C ARG A 132 9.58 29.23 -4.77
N SER A 133 8.97 30.21 -4.10
CA SER A 133 8.87 31.57 -4.59
C SER A 133 10.29 32.09 -4.64
N ALA A 134 11.06 31.63 -5.63
CA ALA A 134 12.24 32.33 -6.06
C ALA A 134 11.73 33.67 -6.59
N PRO A 135 12.10 34.82 -5.99
CA PRO A 135 11.85 36.09 -6.63
C PRO A 135 12.83 36.17 -7.79
N LEU A 136 12.39 35.76 -8.99
CA LEU A 136 13.01 36.19 -10.24
C LEU A 136 12.59 37.65 -10.47
N ALA A 137 13.12 38.55 -9.64
CA ALA A 137 13.02 39.96 -9.84
C ALA A 137 14.42 40.56 -9.76
N ASN A 138 14.82 41.20 -10.87
CA ASN A 138 15.74 42.32 -10.92
C ASN A 138 17.24 42.07 -11.25
N PHE A 139 17.53 41.33 -12.33
CA PHE A 139 18.88 41.34 -12.95
C PHE A 139 19.01 42.18 -14.23
N SER A 140 17.97 42.88 -14.68
CA SER A 140 17.97 43.58 -15.99
C SER A 140 18.48 45.03 -15.99
N SER A 141 19.01 45.59 -14.89
CA SER A 141 19.28 47.05 -14.81
C SER A 141 20.74 47.47 -14.62
N ARG A 142 21.75 46.60 -14.80
CA ARG A 142 23.16 46.96 -14.49
C ARG A 142 24.21 46.74 -15.58
N PHE A 143 23.81 46.46 -16.83
CA PHE A 143 24.76 46.40 -17.96
C PHE A 143 24.35 47.37 -19.07
N GLY A 144 24.59 48.66 -18.85
CA GLY A 144 24.22 49.69 -19.81
C GLY A 144 24.61 51.11 -19.41
N MET A 145 25.78 51.32 -18.80
CA MET A 145 26.35 52.67 -18.69
C MET A 145 27.86 52.61 -18.44
N MET A 146 28.64 52.50 -19.50
CA MET A 146 30.01 53.01 -19.57
C MET A 146 30.15 53.73 -20.90
N LYS A 147 30.36 55.04 -20.82
CA LYS A 147 30.75 55.93 -21.91
C LYS A 147 32.15 56.43 -21.59
#